data_AF-A0A942EQF0-F1
#
_entry.id   AF-A0A942EQF0-F1
#
_cell.length_a   1.000
_cell.length_b   1.000
_cell.length_c   1.000
_cell.angle_alpha   90.00
_cell.angle_beta   90.00
_cell.angle_gamma   90.00
#
_symmetry.space_group_name_H-M   'P 1'
#
loop_
_entity.id
_entity.type
_entity.pdbx_description
1 polymer ?
#
loop_
_entity_poly.entity_id
_entity_poly.type
_entity_poly.pdbx_seq_one_letter_code
_entity_poly.pdbx_strand_id
1 'polypeptide(L)'
;MKRRQYLYGPVPSRRLGRSLGIDLVPHKICTYDCIYCQIGKTTQKTLVRKEYVPVMEVIEEVGRFLKEEAVSIDYLSLSGSGEPTLHSKIRSIIEGIKGITSIPIAVITNGSLLYLEEVRQDLLYADVVLPSLDAVSSEAFLKINRPDEGLSAERMVEGLVQFRKIYKGQIWLEILFCRGVNDSQSELTLMKEAIDRIMPDQIHINTVVRPPSERWAAPLNRKEMERIRAFFGETAMIISEFDRHPFPLTERDIKEEILKILRRRPLSLNDLSKGMGIPTEELERHIQPLILKGNIEVRSFGESVFYEAVKEIQIS
;
A
#
# COMPACT_ATOMS: atom_id res chain seq x y z
N MET A 1 -24.34 5.68 8.25
CA MET A 1 -23.77 4.54 7.48
C MET A 1 -23.22 3.50 8.46
N LYS A 2 -23.37 2.20 8.19
CA LYS A 2 -22.74 1.16 9.04
C LYS A 2 -21.22 1.35 9.02
N ARG A 3 -20.57 1.18 10.18
CA ARG A 3 -19.12 1.29 10.33
C ARG A 3 -18.46 0.24 9.43
N ARG A 4 -17.62 0.68 8.48
CA ARG A 4 -16.83 -0.23 7.65
C ARG A 4 -15.72 -0.84 8.50
N GLN A 5 -15.61 -2.17 8.51
CA GLN A 5 -14.67 -2.89 9.38
C GLN A 5 -13.45 -3.36 8.62
N TYR A 6 -13.66 -3.97 7.44
CA TYR A 6 -12.60 -4.50 6.60
C TYR A 6 -12.32 -3.62 5.38
N LEU A 7 -13.22 -2.69 5.06
CA LEU A 7 -13.10 -1.84 3.87
C LEU A 7 -12.58 -0.44 4.18
N TYR A 8 -11.85 0.13 3.23
CA TYR A 8 -11.54 1.56 3.21
C TYR A 8 -11.50 2.12 1.80
N GLY A 9 -11.79 3.41 1.67
CA GLY A 9 -11.99 4.04 0.37
C GLY A 9 -13.40 3.80 -0.19
N PRO A 10 -13.57 3.82 -1.52
CA PRO A 10 -12.53 3.84 -2.56
C PRO A 10 -11.65 5.09 -2.49
N VAL A 11 -10.35 4.91 -2.68
CA VAL A 11 -9.36 5.99 -2.65
C VAL A 11 -8.62 6.05 -3.98
N PRO A 12 -8.08 7.22 -4.36
CA PRO A 12 -7.15 7.30 -5.47
C PRO A 12 -5.87 6.55 -5.10
N SER A 13 -5.47 5.68 -6.01
CA SER A 13 -4.22 4.95 -6.01
C SER A 13 -3.28 5.59 -7.04
N ARG A 14 -1.99 5.66 -6.71
CA ARG A 14 -0.96 6.15 -7.62
C ARG A 14 -0.74 5.24 -8.84
N ARG A 15 -1.30 4.02 -8.79
CA ARG A 15 -1.00 2.92 -9.71
C ARG A 15 -2.22 2.09 -10.14
N LEU A 16 -3.33 2.16 -9.39
CA LEU A 16 -4.52 1.31 -9.59
C LEU A 16 -5.79 2.14 -9.84
N GLY A 17 -5.67 3.39 -10.30
CA GLY A 17 -6.81 4.29 -10.45
C GLY A 17 -7.57 4.49 -9.15
N ARG A 18 -8.90 4.34 -9.17
CA ARG A 18 -9.77 4.35 -7.99
C ARG A 18 -9.90 2.95 -7.42
N SER A 19 -9.34 2.73 -6.24
CA SER A 19 -9.33 1.40 -5.62
C SER A 19 -10.02 1.36 -4.27
N LEU A 20 -10.85 0.34 -4.06
CA LEU A 20 -11.40 -0.01 -2.75
C LEU A 20 -10.40 -0.94 -2.05
N GLY A 21 -9.92 -0.52 -0.88
CA GLY A 21 -9.01 -1.30 -0.06
C GLY A 21 -9.74 -2.27 0.85
N ILE A 22 -9.15 -3.45 1.04
CA ILE A 22 -9.67 -4.54 1.86
C ILE A 22 -8.56 -4.98 2.83
N ASP A 23 -8.75 -4.68 4.12
CA ASP A 23 -7.86 -5.06 5.21
C ASP A 23 -8.08 -6.51 5.61
N LEU A 24 -7.03 -7.32 5.49
CA LEU A 24 -7.06 -8.73 5.86
C LEU A 24 -6.39 -9.03 7.20
N VAL A 25 -5.81 -8.02 7.84
CA VAL A 25 -5.10 -8.19 9.12
C VAL A 25 -5.39 -6.99 10.04
N PRO A 26 -5.37 -7.20 11.37
CA PRO A 26 -5.39 -6.11 12.32
C PRO A 26 -4.27 -5.09 12.09
N HIS A 27 -4.47 -3.90 12.66
CA HIS A 27 -3.57 -2.77 12.50
C HIS A 27 -2.13 -3.13 12.85
N LYS A 28 -1.25 -3.01 11.84
CA LYS A 28 0.20 -3.17 11.91
C LYS A 28 0.70 -4.56 12.33
N ILE A 29 -0.06 -5.61 12.00
CA ILE A 29 0.47 -6.98 11.95
C ILE A 29 1.18 -7.20 10.60
N CYS A 30 2.48 -7.43 10.63
CA CYS A 30 3.32 -7.50 9.43
C CYS A 30 4.51 -8.43 9.66
N THR A 31 5.15 -8.86 8.59
CA THR A 31 6.44 -9.59 8.65
C THR A 31 7.63 -8.64 8.76
N TYR A 32 7.44 -7.35 8.47
CA TYR A 32 8.46 -6.29 8.43
C TYR A 32 8.10 -5.13 9.35
N ASP A 33 9.10 -4.39 9.81
CA ASP A 33 8.95 -3.09 10.48
C ASP A 33 9.62 -1.95 9.69
N CYS A 34 9.17 -1.74 8.45
CA CYS A 34 9.82 -0.82 7.53
C CYS A 34 9.92 0.62 8.09
N ILE A 35 11.09 1.24 7.95
CA ILE A 35 11.39 2.60 8.45
C ILE A 35 10.54 3.69 7.80
N TYR A 36 10.05 3.43 6.58
CA TYR A 36 9.28 4.38 5.78
C TYR A 36 7.76 4.17 5.93
N CYS A 37 7.32 3.19 6.73
CA CYS A 37 5.91 2.77 6.76
C CYS A 37 5.01 3.90 7.26
N GLN A 38 4.20 4.48 6.37
CA GLN A 38 3.28 5.59 6.66
C GLN A 38 2.20 5.25 7.71
N ILE A 39 1.95 3.95 7.94
CA ILE A 39 0.93 3.46 8.88
C ILE A 39 1.47 3.47 10.32
N GLY A 40 2.80 3.49 10.46
CA GLY A 40 3.51 3.52 11.74
C GLY A 40 4.30 2.23 12.01
N LYS A 41 4.77 2.12 13.26
CA LYS A 41 5.54 0.96 13.75
C LYS A 41 4.67 -0.29 13.85
N THR A 42 5.31 -1.42 13.63
CA THR A 42 4.70 -2.75 13.65
C THR A 42 4.33 -3.12 15.07
N THR A 43 3.06 -3.45 15.28
CA THR A 43 2.50 -3.80 16.59
C THR A 43 2.81 -5.26 16.91
N GLN A 44 2.76 -6.11 15.89
CA GLN A 44 3.13 -7.52 15.96
C GLN A 44 3.91 -7.90 14.70
N LYS A 45 5.21 -8.14 14.87
CA LYS A 45 6.06 -8.71 13.82
C LYS A 45 5.97 -10.24 13.89
N THR A 46 5.56 -10.90 12.81
CA THR A 46 5.30 -12.34 12.82
C THR A 46 5.30 -12.97 11.44
N LEU A 47 5.58 -14.27 11.37
CA LEU A 47 5.41 -15.12 10.18
C LEU A 47 4.18 -16.04 10.28
N VAL A 48 3.42 -15.97 11.37
CA VAL A 48 2.30 -16.89 11.62
C VAL A 48 1.14 -16.56 10.69
N ARG A 49 0.86 -17.45 9.74
CA ARG A 49 -0.32 -17.34 8.88
C ARG A 49 -1.55 -17.91 9.58
N LYS A 50 -2.63 -17.14 9.66
CA LYS A 50 -3.93 -17.60 10.20
C LYS A 50 -5.08 -16.80 9.59
N GLU A 51 -6.31 -17.19 9.90
CA GLU A 51 -7.49 -16.37 9.61
C GLU A 51 -7.52 -15.21 10.63
N TYR A 52 -6.99 -14.06 10.22
CA TYR A 52 -6.93 -12.86 11.06
C TYR A 52 -8.26 -12.11 11.11
N VAL A 53 -9.08 -12.26 10.06
CA VAL A 53 -10.44 -11.74 9.97
C VAL A 53 -11.33 -12.80 9.32
N PRO A 54 -12.62 -12.90 9.68
CA PRO A 54 -13.48 -13.95 9.12
C PRO A 54 -13.70 -13.78 7.61
N VAL A 55 -13.42 -14.82 6.83
CA VAL A 55 -13.53 -14.79 5.35
C VAL A 55 -14.91 -14.33 4.86
N MET A 56 -15.97 -14.90 5.45
CA MET A 56 -17.34 -14.61 5.04
C MET A 56 -17.73 -13.16 5.34
N GLU A 57 -17.30 -12.60 6.46
CA GLU A 57 -17.61 -11.23 6.82
C GLU A 57 -16.97 -10.23 5.84
N VAL A 58 -15.74 -10.51 5.38
CA VAL A 58 -15.08 -9.71 4.34
C VAL A 58 -15.86 -9.75 3.03
N ILE A 59 -16.22 -10.95 2.54
CA ILE A 59 -16.93 -11.12 1.26
C ILE A 59 -18.32 -10.45 1.32
N GLU A 60 -19.04 -10.62 2.43
CA GLU A 60 -20.35 -9.99 2.62
C GLU A 60 -20.26 -8.46 2.70
N GLU A 61 -19.23 -7.92 3.37
CA GLU A 61 -19.03 -6.47 3.43
C GLU A 61 -18.72 -5.90 2.03
N VAL A 62 -17.86 -6.57 1.24
CA VAL A 62 -17.60 -6.20 -0.17
C VAL A 62 -18.89 -6.24 -0.99
N GLY A 63 -19.64 -7.34 -0.92
CA GLY A 63 -20.89 -7.49 -1.67
C GLY A 63 -21.96 -6.47 -1.28
N ARG A 64 -22.02 -6.09 0.00
CA ARG A 64 -22.91 -5.02 0.48
C ARG A 64 -22.48 -3.67 -0.06
N PHE A 65 -21.19 -3.33 0.04
CA PHE A 65 -20.63 -2.09 -0.48
C PHE A 65 -20.96 -1.93 -1.98
N LEU A 66 -20.70 -2.96 -2.78
CA LEU A 66 -20.92 -2.92 -4.24
C LEU A 66 -22.40 -2.78 -4.64
N LYS A 67 -23.34 -3.17 -3.76
CA LYS A 67 -24.78 -3.01 -3.99
C LYS A 67 -25.31 -1.64 -3.54
N GLU A 68 -24.79 -1.12 -2.45
CA GLU A 68 -25.29 0.11 -1.81
C GLU A 68 -24.67 1.37 -2.40
N GLU A 69 -23.42 1.30 -2.88
CA GLU A 69 -22.64 2.46 -3.28
C GLU A 69 -22.50 2.51 -4.81
N ALA A 70 -23.12 3.50 -5.45
CA ALA A 70 -22.99 3.73 -6.89
C ALA A 70 -21.67 4.45 -7.22
N VAL A 71 -20.54 3.77 -6.99
CA VAL A 71 -19.19 4.32 -7.16
C VAL A 71 -18.38 3.45 -8.12
N SER A 72 -17.74 4.08 -9.11
CA SER A 72 -16.79 3.40 -10.01
C SER A 72 -15.58 2.91 -9.21
N ILE A 73 -15.18 1.66 -9.40
CA ILE A 73 -13.99 1.06 -8.80
C ILE A 73 -13.20 0.39 -9.91
N ASP A 74 -11.95 0.80 -10.07
CA ASP A 74 -11.03 0.21 -11.03
C ASP A 74 -10.40 -1.07 -10.48
N TYR A 75 -10.11 -1.12 -9.17
CA TYR A 75 -9.53 -2.30 -8.51
C TYR A 75 -10.03 -2.52 -7.08
N LEU A 76 -10.17 -3.78 -6.68
CA LEU A 76 -10.26 -4.21 -5.28
C LEU A 76 -8.85 -4.57 -4.78
N SER A 77 -8.30 -3.81 -3.83
CA SER A 77 -6.94 -4.01 -3.34
C SER A 77 -6.91 -4.71 -1.99
N LEU A 78 -6.43 -5.96 -1.97
CA LEU A 78 -6.07 -6.66 -0.72
C LEU A 78 -4.77 -6.04 -0.20
N SER A 79 -4.90 -5.16 0.79
CA SER A 79 -3.83 -4.27 1.27
C SER A 79 -4.27 -3.53 2.53
N GLY A 80 -3.45 -2.61 3.03
CA GLY A 80 -3.87 -1.64 4.04
C GLY A 80 -3.11 -1.81 5.33
N SER A 81 -3.76 -2.30 6.38
CA SER A 81 -3.28 -2.26 7.76
C SER A 81 -2.00 -3.07 8.06
N GLY A 82 -1.58 -3.98 7.19
CA GLY A 82 -0.42 -4.85 7.42
C GLY A 82 -0.09 -5.70 6.20
N GLU A 83 0.58 -6.85 6.39
CA GLU A 83 0.94 -7.76 5.30
C GLU A 83 -0.23 -8.71 4.99
N PRO A 84 -0.93 -8.57 3.85
CA PRO A 84 -2.14 -9.36 3.57
C PRO A 84 -1.87 -10.86 3.41
N THR A 85 -0.67 -11.28 2.98
CA THR A 85 -0.35 -12.71 2.80
C THR A 85 -0.24 -13.49 4.11
N LEU A 86 -0.20 -12.80 5.26
CA LEU A 86 -0.37 -13.41 6.58
C LEU A 86 -1.77 -14.00 6.77
N HIS A 87 -2.77 -13.57 6.00
CA HIS A 87 -4.09 -14.19 6.02
C HIS A 87 -4.06 -15.56 5.33
N SER A 88 -4.16 -16.64 6.11
CA SER A 88 -4.04 -18.02 5.58
C SER A 88 -5.19 -18.42 4.66
N LYS A 89 -6.27 -17.64 4.62
CA LYS A 89 -7.43 -17.84 3.75
C LYS A 89 -7.56 -16.78 2.66
N ILE A 90 -6.48 -16.06 2.33
CA ILE A 90 -6.51 -15.01 1.30
C ILE A 90 -7.04 -15.52 -0.05
N ARG A 91 -6.72 -16.76 -0.44
CA ARG A 91 -7.27 -17.41 -1.63
C ARG A 91 -8.79 -17.47 -1.63
N SER A 92 -9.39 -17.92 -0.53
CA SER A 92 -10.83 -18.03 -0.39
C SER A 92 -11.52 -16.66 -0.49
N ILE A 93 -10.87 -15.60 -0.02
CA ILE A 93 -11.35 -14.22 -0.17
C ILE A 93 -11.28 -13.79 -1.64
N ILE A 94 -10.17 -14.03 -2.34
CA ILE A 94 -10.00 -13.71 -3.76
C ILE A 94 -11.08 -14.43 -4.60
N GLU A 95 -11.21 -15.74 -4.42
CA GLU A 95 -12.20 -16.56 -5.15
C GLU A 95 -13.64 -16.13 -4.82
N GLY A 96 -13.93 -15.87 -3.54
CA GLY A 96 -15.25 -15.43 -3.09
C GLY A 96 -15.64 -14.06 -3.66
N ILE A 97 -14.71 -13.10 -3.69
CA ILE A 97 -14.95 -11.78 -4.29
C ILE A 97 -15.15 -11.91 -5.81
N LYS A 98 -14.33 -12.69 -6.51
CA LYS A 98 -14.52 -12.94 -7.95
C LYS A 98 -15.86 -13.60 -8.27
N GLY A 99 -16.44 -14.35 -7.33
CA GLY A 99 -17.78 -14.93 -7.45
C GLY A 99 -18.92 -13.90 -7.45
N ILE A 100 -18.68 -12.67 -6.98
CA ILE A 100 -19.72 -11.64 -6.83
C ILE A 100 -19.48 -10.39 -7.68
N THR A 101 -18.31 -10.24 -8.30
CA THR A 101 -17.98 -9.09 -9.16
C THR A 101 -16.89 -9.41 -10.18
N SER A 102 -16.89 -8.67 -11.29
CA SER A 102 -15.84 -8.72 -12.31
C SER A 102 -14.75 -7.66 -12.13
N ILE A 103 -14.83 -6.81 -11.09
CA ILE A 103 -13.80 -5.82 -10.79
C ILE A 103 -12.48 -6.56 -10.49
N PRO A 104 -11.35 -6.16 -11.10
CA PRO A 104 -10.09 -6.86 -10.92
C PRO A 104 -9.56 -6.71 -9.48
N ILE A 105 -8.89 -7.76 -9.00
CA ILE A 105 -8.31 -7.82 -7.67
C ILE A 105 -6.80 -7.60 -7.77
N ALA A 106 -6.33 -6.63 -6.99
CA ALA A 106 -4.92 -6.35 -6.79
C ALA A 106 -4.47 -6.83 -5.40
N VAL A 107 -3.28 -7.42 -5.31
CA VAL A 107 -2.66 -7.77 -4.02
C VAL A 107 -1.41 -6.94 -3.84
N ILE A 108 -1.40 -6.06 -2.84
CA ILE A 108 -0.22 -5.27 -2.49
C ILE A 108 0.45 -5.97 -1.32
N THR A 109 1.63 -6.53 -1.55
CA THR A 109 2.35 -7.35 -0.57
C THR A 109 3.79 -6.89 -0.45
N ASN A 110 4.40 -7.05 0.71
CA ASN A 110 5.83 -6.85 0.89
C ASN A 110 6.67 -8.01 0.34
N GLY A 111 6.03 -9.05 -0.23
CA GLY A 111 6.69 -10.18 -0.90
C GLY A 111 7.38 -11.19 0.03
N SER A 112 7.47 -10.89 1.32
CA SER A 112 8.27 -11.64 2.31
C SER A 112 7.92 -13.11 2.45
N LEU A 113 6.66 -13.49 2.22
CA LEU A 113 6.18 -14.86 2.40
C LEU A 113 6.10 -15.65 1.09
N LEU A 114 6.50 -15.06 -0.05
CA LEU A 114 6.44 -15.73 -1.35
C LEU A 114 7.42 -16.90 -1.49
N TYR A 115 8.33 -17.10 -0.53
CA TYR A 115 9.15 -18.32 -0.45
C TYR A 115 8.32 -19.56 -0.07
N LEU A 116 7.16 -19.38 0.57
CA LEU A 116 6.22 -20.45 0.89
C LEU A 116 5.40 -20.81 -0.36
N GLU A 117 5.35 -22.10 -0.68
CA GLU A 117 4.60 -22.57 -1.87
C GLU A 117 3.11 -22.28 -1.74
N GLU A 118 2.54 -22.49 -0.56
CA GLU A 118 1.12 -22.25 -0.32
C GLU A 118 0.75 -20.77 -0.55
N VAL A 119 1.61 -19.82 -0.19
CA VAL A 119 1.35 -18.39 -0.44
C VAL A 119 1.34 -18.11 -1.94
N ARG A 120 2.30 -18.68 -2.68
CA ARG A 120 2.34 -18.53 -4.14
C ARG A 120 1.08 -19.08 -4.79
N GLN A 121 0.61 -20.26 -4.35
CA GLN A 121 -0.63 -20.86 -4.82
C GLN A 121 -1.86 -20.00 -4.48
N ASP A 122 -1.87 -19.39 -3.29
CA ASP A 122 -3.00 -18.57 -2.84
C ASP A 122 -3.21 -17.31 -3.68
N LEU A 123 -2.12 -16.76 -4.26
CA LEU A 123 -2.17 -15.52 -5.05
C LEU A 123 -2.41 -15.74 -6.55
N LEU A 124 -2.48 -16.99 -7.03
CA LEU A 124 -2.60 -17.27 -8.48
C LEU A 124 -3.85 -16.68 -9.13
N TYR A 125 -4.90 -16.44 -8.34
CA TYR A 125 -6.17 -15.90 -8.80
C TYR A 125 -6.26 -14.37 -8.71
N ALA A 126 -5.23 -13.68 -8.22
CA ALA A 126 -5.18 -12.22 -8.30
C ALA A 126 -4.93 -11.77 -9.75
N ASP A 127 -5.55 -10.67 -10.19
CA ASP A 127 -5.37 -10.14 -11.54
C ASP A 127 -4.04 -9.40 -11.68
N VAL A 128 -3.59 -8.76 -10.59
CA VAL A 128 -2.28 -8.11 -10.48
C VAL A 128 -1.72 -8.29 -9.07
N VAL A 129 -0.42 -8.57 -8.97
CA VAL A 129 0.31 -8.65 -7.70
C VAL A 129 1.40 -7.59 -7.69
N LEU A 130 1.47 -6.84 -6.60
CA LEU A 130 2.37 -5.71 -6.44
C LEU A 130 3.30 -5.96 -5.26
N PRO A 131 4.35 -6.79 -5.45
CA PRO A 131 5.33 -7.04 -4.41
C PRO A 131 6.30 -5.86 -4.23
N SER A 132 6.76 -5.63 -3.01
CA SER A 132 7.85 -4.68 -2.72
C SER A 132 9.23 -5.36 -2.74
N LEU A 133 10.23 -4.69 -3.33
CA LEU A 133 11.65 -5.10 -3.32
C LEU A 133 12.52 -3.91 -2.92
N ASP A 134 12.48 -3.52 -1.64
CA ASP A 134 13.20 -2.32 -1.20
C ASP A 134 14.69 -2.56 -0.90
N ALA A 135 15.10 -3.82 -0.75
CA ALA A 135 16.48 -4.18 -0.50
C ALA A 135 16.79 -5.60 -0.98
N VAL A 136 18.02 -5.79 -1.45
CA VAL A 136 18.55 -7.11 -1.87
C VAL A 136 19.76 -7.52 -1.03
N SER A 137 20.61 -6.57 -0.61
CA SER A 137 21.66 -6.89 0.34
C SER A 137 21.08 -7.12 1.74
N SER A 138 21.70 -8.03 2.49
CA SER A 138 21.33 -8.27 3.90
C SER A 138 21.42 -7.00 4.75
N GLU A 139 22.41 -6.14 4.52
CA GLU A 139 22.57 -4.88 5.26
C GLU A 139 21.40 -3.91 5.01
N ALA A 140 21.10 -3.64 3.73
CA ALA A 140 19.99 -2.76 3.38
C ALA A 140 18.66 -3.33 3.87
N PHE A 141 18.46 -4.65 3.77
CA PHE A 141 17.22 -5.32 4.18
C PHE A 141 16.96 -5.21 5.68
N LEU A 142 17.99 -5.43 6.51
CA LEU A 142 17.92 -5.21 7.95
C LEU A 142 17.69 -3.75 8.32
N LYS A 143 18.29 -2.82 7.56
CA LYS A 143 18.19 -1.37 7.82
C LYS A 143 16.82 -0.81 7.43
N ILE A 144 16.28 -1.18 6.26
CA ILE A 144 15.08 -0.58 5.69
C ILE A 144 13.80 -1.34 6.06
N ASN A 145 13.76 -2.67 5.93
CA ASN A 145 12.57 -3.48 6.14
C ASN A 145 12.48 -4.02 7.57
N ARG A 146 13.62 -4.17 8.28
CA ARG A 146 13.69 -4.69 9.66
C ARG A 146 12.86 -5.97 9.82
N PRO A 147 13.19 -7.03 9.05
CA PRO A 147 12.37 -8.21 8.92
C PRO A 147 12.23 -8.99 10.23
N ASP A 148 11.25 -9.88 10.28
CA ASP A 148 11.23 -10.99 11.24
C ASP A 148 12.49 -11.85 11.10
N GLU A 149 12.97 -12.43 12.20
CA GLU A 149 14.25 -13.17 12.26
C GLU A 149 14.26 -14.41 11.34
N GLY A 150 13.08 -14.95 11.00
CA GLY A 150 12.96 -16.08 10.06
C GLY A 150 13.13 -15.73 8.58
N LEU A 151 13.40 -14.47 8.24
CA LEU A 151 13.49 -13.99 6.85
C LEU A 151 14.88 -13.46 6.51
N SER A 152 15.27 -13.67 5.25
CA SER A 152 16.47 -13.07 4.65
C SER A 152 16.13 -12.44 3.30
N ALA A 153 16.99 -11.54 2.82
CA ALA A 153 16.80 -10.89 1.53
C ALA A 153 16.84 -11.92 0.39
N GLU A 154 17.74 -12.89 0.47
CA GLU A 154 17.89 -13.97 -0.51
C GLU A 154 16.63 -14.84 -0.58
N ARG A 155 16.05 -15.18 0.57
CA ARG A 155 14.79 -15.95 0.64
C ARG A 155 13.63 -15.19 0.02
N MET A 156 13.53 -13.87 0.26
CA MET A 156 12.49 -13.04 -0.33
C MET A 156 12.65 -12.94 -1.85
N VAL A 157 13.86 -12.70 -2.36
CA VAL A 157 14.15 -12.65 -3.81
C VAL A 157 13.83 -13.99 -4.47
N GLU A 158 14.26 -15.11 -3.87
CA GLU A 158 13.98 -16.44 -4.43
C GLU A 158 12.47 -16.72 -4.43
N GLY A 159 11.74 -16.30 -3.41
CA GLY A 159 10.28 -16.39 -3.38
C GLY A 159 9.61 -15.68 -4.56
N LEU A 160 10.06 -14.46 -4.89
CA LEU A 160 9.57 -13.70 -6.04
C LEU A 160 9.91 -14.39 -7.37
N VAL A 161 11.14 -14.91 -7.51
CA VAL A 161 11.57 -15.66 -8.71
C VAL A 161 10.72 -16.91 -8.91
N GLN A 162 10.45 -17.67 -7.86
CA GLN A 162 9.58 -18.85 -7.93
C GLN A 162 8.12 -18.46 -8.20
N PHE A 163 7.65 -17.34 -7.66
CA PHE A 163 6.30 -16.85 -7.94
C PHE A 163 6.11 -16.49 -9.41
N ARG A 164 7.04 -15.76 -10.03
CA ARG A 164 6.98 -15.43 -11.47
C ARG A 164 6.81 -16.66 -12.37
N LYS A 165 7.47 -17.78 -12.05
CA LYS A 165 7.42 -19.01 -12.86
C LYS A 165 6.00 -19.55 -13.00
N ILE A 166 5.22 -19.47 -11.92
CA ILE A 166 3.88 -20.06 -11.86
C ILE A 166 2.77 -19.04 -12.08
N TYR A 167 2.98 -17.78 -11.70
CA TYR A 167 1.98 -16.73 -11.83
C TYR A 167 1.89 -16.20 -13.27
N LYS A 168 0.68 -16.16 -13.81
CA LYS A 168 0.40 -15.75 -15.20
C LYS A 168 -0.18 -14.34 -15.32
N GLY A 169 -0.56 -13.72 -14.21
CA GLY A 169 -0.98 -12.32 -14.19
C GLY A 169 0.21 -11.35 -14.22
N GLN A 170 -0.08 -10.09 -13.94
CA GLN A 170 0.90 -9.01 -13.98
C GLN A 170 1.59 -8.83 -12.63
N ILE A 171 2.92 -8.71 -12.65
CA ILE A 171 3.74 -8.34 -11.49
C ILE A 171 4.20 -6.91 -11.66
N TRP A 172 3.71 -6.00 -10.81
CA TRP A 172 4.18 -4.62 -10.76
C TRP A 172 5.04 -4.44 -9.50
N LEU A 173 6.35 -4.57 -9.67
CA LEU A 173 7.31 -4.55 -8.58
C LEU A 173 7.48 -3.13 -8.05
N GLU A 174 7.17 -2.89 -6.79
CA GLU A 174 7.41 -1.60 -6.14
C GLU A 174 8.78 -1.57 -5.48
N ILE A 175 9.52 -0.47 -5.68
CA ILE A 175 10.78 -0.21 -4.99
C ILE A 175 10.70 1.16 -4.35
N LEU A 176 10.73 1.23 -3.03
CA LEU A 176 10.78 2.50 -2.31
C LEU A 176 12.22 2.84 -1.93
N PHE A 177 12.73 3.92 -2.51
CA PHE A 177 14.07 4.43 -2.22
C PHE A 177 14.08 5.37 -1.00
N CYS A 178 14.99 5.10 -0.07
CA CYS A 178 15.31 5.94 1.07
C CYS A 178 16.78 6.38 0.97
N ARG A 179 16.99 7.70 1.01
CA ARG A 179 18.31 8.31 0.81
C ARG A 179 19.34 7.76 1.80
N GLY A 180 20.50 7.32 1.32
CA GLY A 180 21.59 6.78 2.14
C GLY A 180 21.31 5.40 2.73
N VAL A 181 20.31 4.69 2.22
CA VAL A 181 19.93 3.35 2.69
C VAL A 181 20.04 2.34 1.56
N ASN A 182 19.30 2.55 0.46
CA ASN A 182 19.20 1.61 -0.64
C ASN A 182 19.42 2.25 -2.02
N ASP A 183 19.99 3.45 -2.08
CA ASP A 183 20.20 4.27 -3.28
C ASP A 183 21.67 4.33 -3.76
N SER A 184 22.56 3.53 -3.16
CA SER A 184 23.95 3.45 -3.60
C SER A 184 24.09 2.67 -4.90
N GLN A 185 25.17 2.92 -5.65
CA GLN A 185 25.39 2.22 -6.93
C GLN A 185 25.51 0.69 -6.76
N SER A 186 26.05 0.21 -5.64
CA SER A 186 26.14 -1.23 -5.35
C SER A 186 24.77 -1.85 -5.08
N GLU A 187 23.92 -1.16 -4.31
CA GLU A 187 22.54 -1.62 -4.05
C GLU A 187 21.72 -1.64 -5.34
N LEU A 188 21.85 -0.61 -6.18
CA LEU A 188 21.17 -0.57 -7.48
C LEU A 188 21.58 -1.73 -8.38
N THR A 189 22.88 -2.08 -8.44
CA THR A 189 23.35 -3.23 -9.21
C THR A 189 22.75 -4.54 -8.71
N LEU A 190 22.75 -4.78 -7.39
CA LEU A 190 22.14 -5.98 -6.79
C LEU A 190 20.63 -6.05 -7.05
N MET A 191 19.94 -4.91 -6.95
CA MET A 191 18.52 -4.82 -7.31
C MET A 191 18.30 -5.16 -8.78
N LYS A 192 19.13 -4.65 -9.69
CA LYS A 192 19.00 -4.95 -11.12
C LYS A 192 19.15 -6.45 -11.40
N GLU A 193 20.15 -7.09 -10.80
CA GLU A 193 20.35 -8.55 -10.91
C GLU A 193 19.16 -9.34 -10.38
N ALA A 194 18.58 -8.92 -9.24
CA ALA A 194 17.37 -9.55 -8.71
C ALA A 194 16.16 -9.35 -9.63
N ILE A 195 15.95 -8.13 -10.14
CA ILE A 195 14.87 -7.77 -11.06
C ILE A 195 14.96 -8.60 -12.35
N ASP A 196 16.16 -8.80 -12.89
CA ASP A 196 16.38 -9.59 -14.10
C ASP A 196 16.00 -11.07 -13.92
N ARG A 197 16.11 -11.58 -12.69
CA ARG A 197 15.63 -12.92 -12.34
C ARG A 197 14.12 -12.96 -12.09
N ILE A 198 13.57 -11.92 -11.48
CA ILE A 198 12.14 -11.82 -11.14
C ILE A 198 11.29 -11.56 -12.39
N MET A 199 11.82 -10.85 -13.39
CA MET A 199 11.15 -10.46 -14.63
C MET A 199 9.74 -9.87 -14.39
N PRO A 200 9.62 -8.75 -13.64
CA PRO A 200 8.33 -8.09 -13.44
C PRO A 200 7.86 -7.42 -14.74
N ASP A 201 6.54 -7.25 -14.87
CA ASP A 201 5.92 -6.57 -16.01
C ASP A 201 6.13 -5.04 -15.95
N GLN A 202 6.20 -4.49 -14.72
CA GLN A 202 6.50 -3.07 -14.48
C GLN A 202 7.34 -2.90 -13.21
N ILE A 203 8.16 -1.84 -13.18
CA ILE A 203 8.91 -1.42 -11.99
C ILE A 203 8.40 -0.05 -11.55
N HIS A 204 7.78 0.01 -10.38
CA HIS A 204 7.22 1.22 -9.78
C HIS A 204 8.21 1.79 -8.77
N ILE A 205 8.88 2.88 -9.16
CA ILE A 205 9.87 3.56 -8.32
C ILE A 205 9.17 4.61 -7.47
N ASN A 206 9.37 4.52 -6.16
CA ASN A 206 8.80 5.40 -5.15
C ASN A 206 9.88 5.93 -4.20
N THR A 207 9.55 6.93 -3.39
CA THR A 207 10.42 7.42 -2.31
C THR A 207 9.58 7.89 -1.12
N VAL A 208 10.22 8.28 -0.03
CA VAL A 208 9.55 8.72 1.21
C VAL A 208 8.85 10.06 0.99
N VAL A 209 7.64 10.03 0.45
CA VAL A 209 6.85 11.23 0.15
C VAL A 209 5.75 11.51 1.19
N ARG A 210 5.66 10.67 2.22
CA ARG A 210 4.69 10.80 3.31
C ARG A 210 5.41 10.62 4.65
N PRO A 211 4.86 11.17 5.75
CA PRO A 211 5.43 11.00 7.08
C PRO A 211 5.76 9.52 7.39
N PRO A 212 7.04 9.16 7.53
CA PRO A 212 7.47 7.79 7.78
C PRO A 212 7.31 7.39 9.25
N SER A 213 7.43 6.09 9.55
CA SER A 213 7.49 5.58 10.93
C SER A 213 8.76 6.04 11.67
N GLU A 214 9.86 6.17 10.93
CA GLU A 214 11.14 6.68 11.41
C GLU A 214 11.46 8.03 10.77
N ARG A 215 11.56 9.10 11.57
CA ARG A 215 11.72 10.49 11.08
C ARG A 215 12.97 10.74 10.23
N TRP A 216 13.99 9.89 10.37
CA TRP A 216 15.24 9.99 9.60
C TRP A 216 15.14 9.35 8.22
N ALA A 217 14.08 8.58 7.92
CA ALA A 217 13.85 8.05 6.58
C ALA A 217 13.58 9.22 5.63
N ALA A 218 14.49 9.45 4.68
CA ALA A 218 14.53 10.66 3.87
C ALA A 218 14.26 10.36 2.39
N PRO A 219 13.56 11.26 1.67
CA PRO A 219 13.31 11.10 0.25
C PRO A 219 14.54 11.35 -0.62
N LEU A 220 14.50 10.73 -1.80
CA LEU A 220 15.29 11.14 -2.96
C LEU A 220 14.61 12.33 -3.64
N ASN A 221 15.41 13.18 -4.28
CA ASN A 221 14.91 14.28 -5.10
C ASN A 221 14.60 13.78 -6.52
N ARG A 222 13.95 14.64 -7.32
CA ARG A 222 13.53 14.29 -8.69
C ARG A 222 14.70 13.84 -9.58
N LYS A 223 15.86 14.52 -9.51
CA LYS A 223 17.02 14.18 -10.35
C LYS A 223 17.59 12.81 -10.01
N GLU A 224 17.66 12.48 -8.72
CA GLU A 224 18.08 11.16 -8.23
C GLU A 224 17.09 10.07 -8.69
N MET A 225 15.79 10.31 -8.53
CA MET A 225 14.74 9.38 -8.97
C MET A 225 14.78 9.13 -10.48
N GLU A 226 14.96 10.17 -11.29
CA GLU A 226 15.09 10.03 -12.76
C GLU A 226 16.36 9.26 -13.16
N ARG A 227 17.47 9.46 -12.46
CA ARG A 227 18.69 8.67 -12.67
C ARG A 227 18.44 7.20 -12.39
N ILE A 228 17.76 6.87 -11.30
CA ILE A 228 17.42 5.49 -10.92
C ILE A 228 16.43 4.89 -11.93
N ARG A 229 15.42 5.65 -12.37
CA ARG A 229 14.50 5.22 -13.43
C ARG A 229 15.25 4.87 -14.70
N ALA A 230 16.15 5.74 -15.16
CA ALA A 230 16.97 5.49 -16.34
C ALA A 230 17.88 4.25 -16.16
N PHE A 231 18.38 4.01 -14.96
CA PHE A 231 19.20 2.84 -14.65
C PHE A 231 18.43 1.51 -14.76
N PHE A 232 17.18 1.45 -14.31
CA PHE A 232 16.35 0.25 -14.43
C PHE A 232 15.75 0.03 -15.83
N GLY A 233 15.68 1.08 -16.65
CA GLY A 233 15.27 0.99 -18.04
C GLY A 233 13.80 1.34 -18.28
N GLU A 234 13.27 0.95 -19.44
CA GLU A 234 11.98 1.44 -19.95
C GLU A 234 10.76 0.91 -19.18
N THR A 235 10.87 -0.26 -18.56
CA THR A 235 9.80 -0.84 -17.71
C THR A 235 9.68 -0.13 -16.37
N ALA A 236 10.62 0.77 -16.04
CA ALA A 236 10.63 1.51 -14.80
C ALA A 236 9.97 2.88 -14.94
N MET A 237 9.07 3.17 -14.01
CA MET A 237 8.33 4.42 -13.93
C MET A 237 8.36 4.96 -12.50
N ILE A 238 8.52 6.28 -12.39
CA ILE A 238 8.40 6.97 -11.10
C ILE A 238 6.91 7.13 -10.83
N ILE A 239 6.40 6.49 -9.79
CA ILE A 239 5.01 6.66 -9.36
C ILE A 239 4.88 8.00 -8.63
N SER A 240 4.67 9.07 -9.40
CA SER A 240 4.50 10.43 -8.88
C SER A 240 3.12 10.62 -8.21
N GLU A 241 2.97 11.72 -7.47
CA GLU A 241 1.69 12.12 -6.87
C GLU A 241 0.70 12.64 -7.93
N PHE A 242 0.11 11.64 -8.61
CA PHE A 242 -1.17 11.59 -9.31
C PHE A 242 -1.30 12.33 -10.65
N ASP A 243 -1.39 11.51 -11.70
CA ASP A 243 -2.16 11.77 -12.92
C ASP A 243 -3.60 11.21 -12.75
N ARG A 244 -4.58 12.12 -12.79
CA ARG A 244 -6.02 12.00 -13.14
C ARG A 244 -6.96 11.02 -12.40
N HIS A 245 -7.95 11.57 -11.67
CA HIS A 245 -9.37 11.66 -12.09
C HIS A 245 -10.17 12.50 -11.06
N PRO A 246 -10.65 13.71 -11.39
CA PRO A 246 -11.56 14.45 -10.53
C PRO A 246 -12.94 13.80 -10.52
N PHE A 247 -13.55 13.68 -9.33
CA PHE A 247 -14.89 13.14 -9.13
C PHE A 247 -15.88 14.25 -8.76
N PRO A 248 -17.14 14.17 -9.25
CA PRO A 248 -18.22 14.96 -8.69
C PRO A 248 -18.64 14.33 -7.36
N LEU A 249 -18.51 15.08 -6.27
CA LEU A 249 -19.10 14.68 -5.00
C LEU A 249 -20.58 15.02 -4.98
N THR A 250 -21.39 14.04 -4.61
CA THR A 250 -22.75 14.30 -4.15
C THR A 250 -22.67 14.99 -2.80
N GLU A 251 -23.54 15.98 -2.59
CA GLU A 251 -23.62 16.95 -1.47
C GLU A 251 -23.66 16.41 -0.03
N ARG A 252 -23.38 15.13 0.25
CA ARG A 252 -23.47 14.60 1.62
C ARG A 252 -22.16 13.98 2.13
N ASP A 253 -21.60 14.74 3.07
CA ASP A 253 -20.52 14.51 4.02
C ASP A 253 -19.07 14.38 3.53
N ILE A 254 -18.62 15.41 2.78
CA ILE A 254 -17.20 15.69 2.50
C ILE A 254 -16.32 15.52 3.76
N LYS A 255 -16.79 15.97 4.94
CA LYS A 255 -16.07 15.84 6.22
C LYS A 255 -15.88 14.39 6.65
N GLU A 256 -16.90 13.55 6.50
CA GLU A 256 -16.81 12.14 6.87
C GLU A 256 -15.87 11.38 5.93
N GLU A 257 -15.93 11.68 4.62
CA GLU A 257 -15.01 11.11 3.64
C GLU A 257 -13.56 11.54 3.87
N ILE A 258 -13.30 12.82 4.19
CA ILE A 258 -11.97 13.28 4.62
C ILE A 258 -11.47 12.43 5.80
N LEU A 259 -12.28 12.28 6.85
CA LEU A 259 -11.88 11.49 8.02
C LEU A 259 -11.64 10.01 7.67
N LYS A 260 -12.47 9.40 6.82
CA LYS A 260 -12.29 8.01 6.37
C LYS A 260 -10.95 7.82 5.66
N ILE A 261 -10.59 8.74 4.77
CA ILE A 261 -9.32 8.70 4.05
C ILE A 261 -8.14 8.92 5.00
N LEU A 262 -8.21 9.96 5.85
CA LEU A 262 -7.12 10.37 6.75
C LEU A 262 -6.90 9.44 7.93
N ARG A 263 -7.88 8.63 8.33
CA ARG A 263 -7.71 7.54 9.32
C ARG A 263 -6.77 6.44 8.84
N ARG A 264 -6.57 6.31 7.52
CA ARG A 264 -5.75 5.24 6.95
C ARG A 264 -4.32 5.69 6.65
N ARG A 265 -4.15 6.95 6.24
CA ARG A 265 -2.84 7.48 5.87
C ARG A 265 -2.83 9.02 5.91
N PRO A 266 -1.70 9.63 6.29
CA PRO A 266 -1.53 11.06 6.11
C PRO A 266 -1.60 11.46 4.63
N LEU A 267 -2.20 12.61 4.34
CA LEU A 267 -2.27 13.22 3.01
C LEU A 267 -2.10 14.74 3.07
N SER A 268 -1.50 15.33 2.04
CA SER A 268 -1.50 16.78 1.87
C SER A 268 -2.87 17.29 1.40
N LEU A 269 -3.12 18.60 1.52
CA LEU A 269 -4.35 19.21 0.99
C LEU A 269 -4.48 19.00 -0.52
N ASN A 270 -3.38 19.13 -1.25
CA ASN A 270 -3.32 18.92 -2.69
C ASN A 270 -3.64 17.46 -3.05
N ASP A 271 -3.16 16.50 -2.26
CA ASP A 271 -3.48 15.08 -2.48
C ASP A 271 -4.95 14.77 -2.23
N LEU A 272 -5.53 15.33 -1.16
CA LEU A 272 -6.97 15.23 -0.91
C LEU A 272 -7.78 15.87 -2.05
N SER A 273 -7.35 17.03 -2.54
CA SER A 273 -7.99 17.76 -3.65
C SER A 273 -8.05 16.92 -4.91
N LYS A 274 -6.90 16.48 -5.40
CA LYS A 274 -6.80 15.60 -6.58
C LYS A 274 -7.61 14.33 -6.38
N GLY A 275 -7.57 13.77 -5.18
CA GLY A 275 -8.19 12.49 -4.88
C GLY A 275 -9.71 12.52 -4.79
N MET A 276 -10.24 13.61 -4.25
CA MET A 276 -11.68 13.79 -4.09
C MET A 276 -12.30 14.54 -5.28
N GLY A 277 -11.49 15.15 -6.14
CA GLY A 277 -11.95 16.04 -7.20
C GLY A 277 -12.47 17.39 -6.70
N ILE A 278 -12.12 17.77 -5.46
CA ILE A 278 -12.55 19.02 -4.83
C ILE A 278 -11.42 20.04 -4.89
N PRO A 279 -11.66 21.31 -5.23
CA PRO A 279 -10.67 22.38 -5.08
C PRO A 279 -10.09 22.49 -3.67
N THR A 280 -8.81 22.82 -3.56
CA THR A 280 -8.10 22.95 -2.28
C THR A 280 -8.78 23.94 -1.32
N GLU A 281 -9.31 25.05 -1.85
CA GLU A 281 -9.99 26.10 -1.08
C GLU A 281 -11.28 25.57 -0.43
N GLU A 282 -11.99 24.68 -1.12
CA GLU A 282 -13.19 24.06 -0.57
C GLU A 282 -12.85 23.02 0.49
N LEU A 283 -11.83 22.19 0.25
CA LEU A 283 -11.36 21.22 1.25
C LEU A 283 -10.90 21.88 2.55
N GLU A 284 -10.21 23.02 2.48
CA GLU A 284 -9.79 23.77 3.68
C GLU A 284 -10.99 24.13 4.57
N ARG A 285 -12.12 24.54 3.97
CA ARG A 285 -13.36 24.84 4.71
C ARG A 285 -13.91 23.63 5.46
N HIS A 286 -13.64 22.42 4.98
CA HIS A 286 -14.06 21.18 5.64
C HIS A 286 -13.03 20.65 6.66
N ILE A 287 -11.74 20.81 6.39
CA ILE A 287 -10.63 20.35 7.24
C ILE A 287 -10.48 21.23 8.49
N GLN A 288 -10.57 22.55 8.36
CA GLN A 288 -10.37 23.48 9.48
C GLN A 288 -11.27 23.16 10.68
N PRO A 289 -12.60 22.94 10.54
CA PRO A 289 -13.45 22.52 11.65
C PRO A 289 -13.05 21.18 12.28
N LEU A 290 -12.46 20.25 11.52
CA LEU A 290 -12.04 18.94 12.01
C LEU A 290 -10.73 19.03 12.81
N ILE A 291 -9.84 19.95 12.45
CA ILE A 291 -8.64 20.28 13.24
C ILE A 291 -9.06 20.91 14.57
N LEU A 292 -9.95 21.91 14.53
CA LEU A 292 -10.43 22.60 15.74
C LEU A 292 -11.14 21.66 16.72
N LYS A 293 -11.82 20.63 16.20
CA LYS A 293 -12.47 19.58 17.01
C LYS A 293 -11.49 18.50 17.51
N GLY A 294 -10.22 18.57 17.14
CA GLY A 294 -9.22 17.57 17.49
C GLY A 294 -9.41 16.22 16.77
N ASN A 295 -10.17 16.18 15.67
CA ASN A 295 -10.35 14.97 14.88
C ASN A 295 -9.22 14.76 13.87
N ILE A 296 -8.51 15.82 13.48
CA ILE A 296 -7.37 15.81 12.56
C ILE A 296 -6.19 16.50 13.24
N GLU A 297 -5.02 15.89 13.16
CA GLU A 297 -3.74 16.50 13.49
C GLU A 297 -2.98 16.90 12.22
N VAL A 298 -2.11 17.90 12.37
CA VAL A 298 -1.29 18.44 11.29
C VAL A 298 0.16 18.03 11.52
N ARG A 299 0.78 17.45 10.50
CA ARG A 299 2.19 17.06 10.52
C ARG A 299 2.93 17.72 9.36
N SER A 300 4.07 18.34 9.67
CA SER A 300 4.97 18.86 8.64
C SER A 300 6.01 17.80 8.26
N PHE A 301 6.22 17.60 6.97
CA PHE A 301 7.28 16.74 6.45
C PHE A 301 7.88 17.36 5.19
N GLY A 302 9.17 17.72 5.26
CA GLY A 302 9.80 18.59 4.26
C GLY A 302 9.17 19.98 4.25
N GLU A 303 8.87 20.52 3.06
CA GLU A 303 8.18 21.79 2.87
C GLU A 303 6.64 21.65 2.84
N SER A 304 6.13 20.43 3.02
CA SER A 304 4.72 20.10 2.87
C SER A 304 4.01 19.84 4.20
N VAL A 305 2.73 20.17 4.23
CA VAL A 305 1.82 19.94 5.36
C VAL A 305 0.92 18.76 5.04
N PHE A 306 0.86 17.81 5.97
CA PHE A 306 0.02 16.63 5.90
C PHE A 306 -1.02 16.64 7.03
N TYR A 307 -2.20 16.14 6.73
CA TYR A 307 -3.30 15.96 7.67
C TYR A 307 -3.44 14.47 7.96
N GLU A 308 -3.65 14.10 9.21
CA GLU A 308 -3.88 12.72 9.66
C GLU A 308 -5.03 12.72 10.67
N ALA A 309 -5.91 11.71 10.66
CA ALA A 309 -6.96 11.65 11.66
C ALA A 309 -6.38 11.21 13.01
N VAL A 310 -6.79 11.87 14.09
CA VAL A 310 -6.38 11.50 15.45
C VAL A 310 -6.94 10.12 15.76
N LYS A 311 -6.06 9.19 16.14
CA LYS A 311 -6.45 7.83 16.53
C LYS A 311 -7.22 7.92 17.85
N GLU A 312 -8.48 7.48 17.86
CA GLU A 312 -9.20 7.24 19.12
C GLU A 312 -8.40 6.19 19.91
N ILE A 313 -7.90 6.58 21.08
CA ILE A 313 -7.34 5.64 22.05
C ILE A 313 -8.52 4.76 22.47
N GLN A 314 -8.54 3.50 22.01
CA GLN A 314 -9.37 2.48 22.64
C GLN A 314 -8.83 2.30 24.06
N ILE A 315 -9.45 2.98 25.02
CA ILE A 315 -9.38 2.59 26.41
C ILE A 315 -10.20 1.30 26.48
N SER A 316 -9.49 0.17 26.43
CA SER A 316 -10.01 -1.17 26.71
C SER A 316 -10.51 -1.25 28.15
#